data_AF-A0A653BHC6-F1
#
_entry.id   AF-A0A653BHC6-F1
#
_cell.length_a   1.000
_cell.length_b   1.000
_cell.length_c   1.000
_cell.angle_alpha   90.00
_cell.angle_beta   90.00
_cell.angle_gamma   90.00
#
_symmetry.space_group_name_H-M   'P 1'
#
loop_
_entity.id
_entity.type
_entity.pdbx_description
1 polymer ?
#
loop_
_entity_poly.entity_id
_entity_poly.type
_entity_poly.pdbx_seq_one_letter_code
_entity_poly.pdbx_strand_id
1 'polypeptide(L)'
;MTDSVNGLRPKLIKGIPELDVPSIEPLPYGTVKVRSAPGTRAKVEANLTNVQIWGLSSYKLLEMKPNLPKNRFVFRLNIPRIECKGDYDVDLNVLILRYKGNGPFRGNLTNIDVEVLVKGKIEKINGKNHMQLSKMLMHIGIGTAHFILDELFSR
;
A
#
# COMPACT_ATOMS: atom_id res chain seq x y z
N MET A 1 -11.09 -18.24 -15.32
CA MET A 1 -10.13 -18.07 -14.20
C MET A 1 -9.99 -16.61 -13.77
N THR A 2 -10.04 -15.65 -14.70
CA THR A 2 -10.09 -14.20 -14.42
C THR A 2 -11.34 -13.80 -13.63
N ASP A 3 -12.47 -14.50 -13.83
CA ASP A 3 -13.76 -14.20 -13.18
C ASP A 3 -13.73 -14.38 -11.66
N SER A 4 -12.97 -15.35 -11.15
CA SER A 4 -12.85 -15.60 -9.71
C SER A 4 -12.09 -14.47 -8.98
N VAL A 5 -11.13 -13.82 -9.64
CA VAL A 5 -10.42 -12.66 -9.08
C VAL A 5 -11.27 -11.40 -9.14
N ASN A 6 -12.03 -11.21 -10.22
CA ASN A 6 -12.99 -10.12 -10.31
C ASN A 6 -14.13 -10.26 -9.27
N GLY A 7 -14.52 -11.50 -8.93
CA GLY A 7 -15.48 -11.78 -7.86
C GLY A 7 -14.97 -11.47 -6.44
N LEU A 8 -13.65 -11.40 -6.24
CA LEU A 8 -13.05 -10.98 -4.96
C LEU A 8 -13.08 -9.46 -4.78
N ARG A 9 -13.05 -8.70 -5.86
CA ARG A 9 -13.05 -7.23 -5.85
C ARG A 9 -14.14 -6.62 -4.95
N PRO A 10 -15.44 -6.97 -5.08
CA PRO A 10 -16.48 -6.41 -4.23
C PRO A 10 -16.31 -6.79 -2.74
N LYS A 11 -15.71 -7.95 -2.45
CA LYS A 11 -15.42 -8.38 -1.07
C LYS A 11 -14.25 -7.59 -0.49
N LEU A 12 -13.18 -7.39 -1.26
CA LEU A 12 -12.03 -6.59 -0.84
C LEU A 12 -12.39 -5.12 -0.62
N ILE A 13 -13.26 -4.55 -1.48
CA ILE A 13 -13.77 -3.17 -1.31
C ILE A 13 -14.46 -3.00 0.04
N LYS A 14 -15.23 -3.98 0.51
CA LYS A 14 -15.92 -3.90 1.80
C LYS A 14 -15.04 -4.32 2.99
N GLY A 15 -13.96 -5.06 2.72
CA GLY A 15 -13.25 -5.85 3.71
C GLY A 15 -13.93 -7.20 3.95
N ILE A 16 -13.20 -8.11 4.59
CA ILE A 16 -13.70 -9.43 5.00
C ILE A 16 -13.40 -9.57 6.50
N PRO A 17 -14.29 -9.05 7.38
CA PRO A 17 -14.06 -9.03 8.83
C PRO A 17 -13.84 -10.41 9.43
N GLU A 18 -14.48 -11.45 8.88
CA GLU A 18 -14.31 -12.84 9.34
C GLU A 18 -12.89 -13.38 9.11
N LEU A 19 -12.11 -12.70 8.25
CA LEU A 19 -10.72 -13.02 7.93
C LEU A 19 -9.75 -11.93 8.38
N ASP A 20 -10.20 -10.95 9.18
CA ASP A 20 -9.42 -9.78 9.60
C ASP A 20 -8.83 -8.98 8.43
N VAL A 21 -9.58 -8.92 7.32
CA VAL A 21 -9.20 -8.15 6.12
C VAL A 21 -9.93 -6.81 6.15
N PRO A 22 -9.22 -5.66 6.29
CA PRO A 22 -9.87 -4.35 6.27
C PRO A 22 -10.41 -3.99 4.89
N SER A 23 -11.30 -2.98 4.85
CA SER A 23 -11.70 -2.35 3.60
C SER A 23 -10.48 -1.79 2.85
N ILE A 24 -10.47 -1.93 1.52
CA ILE A 24 -9.47 -1.25 0.66
C ILE A 24 -9.95 0.12 0.18
N GLU A 25 -11.15 0.56 0.55
CA GLU A 25 -11.77 1.80 0.06
C GLU A 25 -12.62 2.48 1.17
N PRO A 26 -12.07 3.44 1.93
CA PRO A 26 -10.64 3.71 2.06
C PRO A 26 -9.92 2.59 2.81
N LEU A 27 -8.65 2.38 2.48
CA LEU A 27 -7.74 1.59 3.30
C LEU A 27 -7.19 2.48 4.44
N PRO A 28 -7.53 2.21 5.71
CA PRO A 28 -6.84 2.83 6.83
C PRO A 28 -5.44 2.24 6.94
N TYR A 29 -4.44 3.11 7.04
CA TYR A 29 -3.05 2.73 7.26
C TYR A 29 -2.50 3.51 8.45
N GLY A 30 -1.98 2.79 9.45
CA GLY A 30 -1.66 3.36 10.76
C GLY A 30 -0.53 4.38 10.70
N THR A 31 0.71 3.91 10.52
CA THR A 31 1.88 4.77 10.49
C THR A 31 2.83 4.35 9.38
N VAL A 32 3.29 5.32 8.58
CA VAL A 32 4.35 5.14 7.58
C VAL A 32 5.55 5.97 8.01
N LYS A 33 6.72 5.32 8.10
CA LYS A 33 7.98 6.03 8.31
C LYS A 33 8.73 6.12 6.99
N VAL A 34 8.96 7.33 6.53
CA VAL A 34 9.73 7.61 5.32
C VAL A 34 11.09 8.13 5.75
N ARG A 35 12.15 7.53 5.20
CA ARG A 35 13.53 7.96 5.41
C ARG A 35 14.25 7.99 4.09
N SER A 36 14.99 9.07 3.84
CA SER A 36 15.91 9.17 2.72
C SER A 36 16.95 8.05 2.76
N ALA A 37 17.34 7.53 1.59
CA ALA A 37 18.38 6.52 1.50
C ALA A 37 19.73 7.03 2.05
N PRO A 38 20.58 6.14 2.61
CA PRO A 38 21.92 6.54 3.03
C PRO A 38 22.73 7.16 1.88
N GLY A 39 23.51 8.20 2.18
CA GLY A 39 24.41 8.85 1.21
C GLY A 39 23.75 9.92 0.33
N THR A 40 22.46 10.21 0.50
CA THR A 40 21.83 11.35 -0.18
C THR A 40 22.21 12.68 0.49
N ARG A 41 22.40 13.73 -0.32
CA ARG A 41 22.66 15.10 0.18
C ARG A 41 21.45 15.73 0.89
N ALA A 42 20.27 15.17 0.64
CA ALA A 42 19.01 15.51 1.31
C ALA A 42 18.68 14.43 2.33
N LYS A 43 18.62 14.79 3.61
CA LYS A 43 18.06 13.94 4.65
C LYS A 43 16.61 14.33 4.87
N VAL A 44 15.72 13.36 4.70
CA VAL A 44 14.28 13.52 4.92
C VAL A 44 13.86 12.41 5.85
N GLU A 45 13.33 12.79 7.02
CA GLU A 45 12.63 11.88 7.90
C GLU A 45 11.20 12.36 8.05
N ALA A 46 10.23 11.51 7.71
CA ALA A 46 8.81 11.81 7.88
C ALA A 46 8.11 10.67 8.57
N ASN A 47 7.26 11.00 9.54
CA ASN A 47 6.26 10.10 10.10
C ASN A 47 4.90 10.54 9.55
N LEU A 48 4.22 9.64 8.84
CA LEU A 48 2.84 9.86 8.39
C LEU A 48 1.92 9.03 9.28
N THR A 49 0.89 9.65 9.84
CA THR A 49 -0.08 9.00 10.73
C THR A 49 -1.51 9.22 10.23
N ASN A 50 -2.44 8.40 10.71
CA ASN A 50 -3.86 8.47 10.35
C ASN A 50 -4.08 8.44 8.83
N VAL A 51 -3.22 7.70 8.12
CA VAL A 51 -3.22 7.70 6.66
C VAL A 51 -4.47 6.96 6.18
N GLN A 52 -5.22 7.62 5.32
CA GLN A 52 -6.35 7.02 4.61
C GLN A 52 -6.03 7.04 3.12
N ILE A 53 -6.28 5.92 2.44
CA ILE A 53 -5.96 5.75 1.02
C ILE A 53 -7.24 5.40 0.25
N TRP A 54 -7.52 6.11 -0.82
CA TRP A 54 -8.63 5.89 -1.75
C TRP A 54 -8.12 5.50 -3.14
N GLY A 55 -8.98 4.85 -3.92
CA GLY A 55 -8.73 4.51 -5.33
C GLY A 55 -8.06 3.15 -5.54
N LEU A 56 -7.72 2.42 -4.46
CA LEU A 56 -7.16 1.06 -4.56
C LEU A 56 -8.11 0.11 -5.27
N SER A 57 -9.43 0.30 -5.10
CA SER A 57 -10.47 -0.50 -5.77
C SER A 57 -10.44 -0.39 -7.30
N SER A 58 -9.82 0.64 -7.87
CA SER A 58 -9.72 0.90 -9.32
C SER A 58 -8.67 0.05 -10.05
N TYR A 59 -7.97 -0.84 -9.34
CA TYR A 59 -6.90 -1.67 -9.89
C TYR A 59 -7.29 -2.44 -11.17
N LYS A 60 -6.37 -2.59 -12.10
CA LYS A 60 -6.49 -3.45 -13.27
C LYS A 60 -5.60 -4.66 -13.04
N LEU A 61 -6.19 -5.85 -13.02
CA LEU A 61 -5.43 -7.09 -12.99
C LEU A 61 -4.79 -7.28 -14.36
N LEU A 62 -3.46 -7.17 -14.41
CA LEU A 62 -2.67 -7.40 -15.62
C LEU A 62 -2.35 -8.88 -15.78
N GLU A 63 -1.98 -9.53 -14.69
CA GLU A 63 -1.58 -10.93 -14.71
C GLU A 63 -1.86 -11.63 -13.37
N MET A 64 -2.27 -12.89 -13.45
CA MET A 64 -2.29 -13.81 -12.31
C MET A 64 -1.63 -15.14 -12.71
N LYS A 65 -0.61 -15.56 -11.96
CA LYS A 65 0.12 -16.81 -12.16
C LYS A 65 0.03 -17.68 -10.89
N PRO A 66 -0.93 -18.62 -10.83
CA PRO A 66 -0.99 -19.59 -9.76
C PRO A 66 0.04 -20.72 -9.98
N ASN A 67 0.65 -21.19 -8.91
CA ASN A 67 1.44 -22.41 -8.82
C ASN A 67 0.90 -23.20 -7.62
N LEU A 68 -0.14 -24.00 -7.87
CA LEU A 68 -0.85 -24.77 -6.86
C LEU A 68 0.05 -25.80 -6.16
N PRO A 69 0.93 -26.56 -6.85
CA PRO A 69 1.85 -27.48 -6.16
C PRO A 69 2.75 -26.81 -5.13
N LYS A 70 3.08 -25.52 -5.34
CA LYS A 70 3.89 -24.72 -4.41
C LYS A 70 3.07 -23.76 -3.56
N ASN A 71 1.73 -23.82 -3.62
CA ASN A 71 0.82 -22.87 -2.96
C ASN A 71 1.24 -21.41 -3.13
N ARG A 72 1.71 -21.06 -4.33
CA ARG A 72 2.30 -19.75 -4.65
C ARG A 72 1.46 -19.05 -5.70
N PHE A 73 1.20 -17.78 -5.49
CA PHE A 73 0.43 -16.95 -6.41
C PHE A 73 1.22 -15.67 -6.68
N VAL A 74 1.31 -15.30 -7.96
CA VAL A 74 1.86 -14.00 -8.37
C VAL A 74 0.77 -13.21 -9.04
N PHE A 75 0.61 -11.96 -8.62
CA PHE A 75 -0.33 -11.00 -9.17
C PHE A 75 0.44 -9.80 -9.70
N ARG A 76 0.05 -9.29 -10.86
CA ARG A 76 0.47 -7.99 -11.37
C ARG A 76 -0.75 -7.14 -11.57
N LEU A 77 -0.74 -5.98 -10.91
CA LEU A 77 -1.83 -5.03 -10.90
C LEU A 77 -1.29 -3.67 -11.34
N ASN A 78 -2.11 -2.90 -12.03
CA ASN A 78 -1.89 -1.46 -12.20
C ASN A 78 -3.01 -0.71 -11.49
N ILE A 79 -2.68 0.25 -10.64
CA ILE A 79 -3.64 1.15 -10.00
C ILE A 79 -3.49 2.52 -10.68
N PRO A 80 -4.49 2.99 -11.44
CA PRO A 80 -4.36 4.22 -12.22
C PRO A 80 -4.07 5.44 -11.37
N ARG A 81 -4.74 5.55 -10.21
CA ARG A 81 -4.64 6.68 -9.29
C ARG A 81 -5.05 6.25 -7.90
N ILE A 82 -4.29 6.71 -6.90
CA ILE A 82 -4.73 6.74 -5.50
C ILE A 82 -4.65 8.15 -4.98
N GLU A 83 -5.49 8.42 -4.00
CA GLU A 83 -5.43 9.63 -3.20
C GLU A 83 -5.18 9.23 -1.75
N CYS A 84 -4.36 9.99 -1.05
CA CYS A 84 -4.13 9.77 0.36
C CYS A 84 -4.21 11.08 1.14
N LYS A 85 -4.66 10.97 2.39
CA LYS A 85 -4.63 12.05 3.35
C LYS A 85 -4.23 11.51 4.71
N GLY A 86 -3.71 12.37 5.55
CA GLY A 86 -3.36 12.04 6.93
C GLY A 86 -2.63 13.21 7.55
N ASP A 87 -1.88 12.91 8.59
CA ASP A 87 -1.04 13.88 9.29
C ASP A 87 0.43 13.54 9.04
N TYR A 88 1.26 14.56 8.90
CA TYR A 88 2.71 14.44 8.77
C TYR A 88 3.42 15.06 9.97
N ASP A 89 4.57 14.50 10.30
CA ASP A 89 5.60 15.11 11.14
C ASP A 89 6.93 14.88 10.41
N VAL A 90 7.57 15.96 9.94
CA VAL A 90 8.74 15.90 9.06
C VAL A 90 9.91 16.69 9.63
N ASP A 91 11.09 16.11 9.50
CA ASP A 91 12.39 16.72 9.73
C ASP A 91 13.17 16.70 8.40
N LEU A 92 13.28 17.87 7.79
CA LEU A 92 13.98 18.09 6.53
C LEU A 92 15.34 18.74 6.81
N ASN A 93 16.39 18.10 6.33
CA ASN A 93 17.74 18.62 6.39
C ASN A 93 18.41 18.46 5.03
N VAL A 94 18.33 19.52 4.22
CA VAL A 94 18.78 19.54 2.83
C VAL A 94 19.75 20.68 2.62
N LEU A 95 21.03 20.35 2.41
CA LEU A 95 22.11 21.34 2.24
C LEU A 95 22.17 22.35 3.41
N ILE A 96 21.72 23.58 3.19
CA ILE A 96 21.65 24.66 4.19
C ILE A 96 20.25 24.78 4.83
N LEU A 97 19.23 24.17 4.24
CA LEU A 97 17.85 24.25 4.71
C LEU A 97 17.61 23.22 5.80
N ARG A 98 17.20 23.70 6.98
CA ARG A 98 16.67 22.87 8.06
C ARG A 98 15.24 23.29 8.33
N TYR A 99 14.30 22.37 8.13
CA TYR A 99 12.91 22.64 8.35
C TYR A 99 12.26 21.51 9.15
N LYS A 100 11.47 21.89 10.16
CA LYS A 100 10.63 20.97 10.92
C LYS A 100 9.20 21.45 10.84
N GLY A 101 8.30 20.54 10.52
CA GLY A 101 6.88 20.85 10.44
C GLY A 101 6.04 19.64 10.75
N ASN A 102 4.83 19.91 11.21
CA ASN A 102 3.78 18.93 11.31
C ASN A 102 2.46 19.58 10.90
N GLY A 103 1.52 18.74 10.47
CA GLY A 103 0.23 19.22 10.00
C GLY A 103 -0.45 18.18 9.11
N PRO A 104 -1.58 18.55 8.49
CA PRO A 104 -2.24 17.68 7.55
C PRO A 104 -1.48 17.60 6.23
N PHE A 105 -1.58 16.45 5.55
CA PHE A 105 -1.11 16.30 4.18
C PHE A 105 -2.19 15.74 3.26
N ARG A 106 -2.04 16.04 1.98
CA ARG A 106 -2.75 15.39 0.87
C ARG A 106 -1.75 14.87 -0.13
N GLY A 107 -1.98 13.68 -0.65
CA GLY A 107 -1.12 13.03 -1.62
C GLY A 107 -1.92 12.44 -2.78
N ASN A 108 -1.30 12.42 -3.95
CA ASN A 108 -1.81 11.78 -5.15
C ASN A 108 -0.69 10.98 -5.79
N LEU A 109 -0.95 9.71 -6.05
CA LEU A 109 -0.03 8.87 -6.82
C LEU A 109 -0.75 8.33 -8.03
N THR A 110 -0.08 8.34 -9.18
CA THR A 110 -0.63 7.84 -10.45
C THR A 110 0.28 6.83 -11.10
N ASN A 111 -0.32 5.97 -11.94
CA ASN A 111 0.33 4.88 -12.65
C ASN A 111 1.18 4.00 -11.71
N ILE A 112 0.50 3.29 -10.82
CA ILE A 112 1.14 2.50 -9.77
C ILE A 112 1.13 1.05 -10.20
N ASP A 113 2.30 0.48 -10.45
CA ASP A 113 2.47 -0.92 -10.76
C ASP A 113 2.76 -1.70 -9.49
N VAL A 114 2.01 -2.77 -9.27
CA VAL A 114 2.14 -3.60 -8.07
C VAL A 114 2.34 -5.05 -8.48
N GLU A 115 3.48 -5.62 -8.10
CA GLU A 115 3.71 -7.07 -8.16
C GLU A 115 3.59 -7.65 -6.75
N VAL A 116 2.66 -8.59 -6.57
CA VAL A 116 2.44 -9.28 -5.30
C VAL A 116 2.77 -10.75 -5.46
N LEU A 117 3.65 -11.26 -4.60
CA LEU A 117 3.91 -12.67 -4.44
C LEU A 117 3.34 -13.14 -3.12
N VAL A 118 2.39 -14.06 -3.20
CA VAL A 118 1.77 -14.72 -2.06
C VAL A 118 2.25 -16.17 -1.99
N LYS A 119 2.62 -16.64 -0.81
CA LYS A 119 2.82 -18.06 -0.49
C LYS A 119 1.90 -18.46 0.65
N GLY A 120 1.25 -19.59 0.53
CA GLY A 120 0.51 -20.21 1.63
C GLY A 120 1.00 -21.60 1.96
N LYS A 121 0.49 -22.10 3.08
CA LYS A 121 0.55 -23.51 3.47
C LYS A 121 -0.87 -24.02 3.58
N ILE A 122 -1.09 -25.27 3.20
CA ILE A 122 -2.38 -25.93 3.45
C ILE A 122 -2.30 -26.54 4.84
N GLU A 123 -3.22 -26.13 5.70
CA GLU A 123 -3.41 -26.70 7.03
C GLU A 123 -4.78 -27.37 7.10
N LYS A 124 -4.86 -28.47 7.85
CA LYS A 124 -6.10 -29.21 8.03
C LYS A 124 -6.76 -28.76 9.33
N ILE A 125 -7.86 -28.02 9.21
CA ILE A 125 -8.63 -27.52 10.35
C ILE A 125 -10.00 -28.18 10.28
N ASN A 126 -10.39 -28.90 11.33
CA ASN A 126 -11.66 -29.64 11.41
C ASN A 126 -11.93 -30.55 10.19
N GLY A 127 -10.88 -31.23 9.71
CA GLY A 127 -10.96 -32.14 8.57
C GLY A 127 -11.00 -31.47 7.19
N LYS A 128 -11.10 -30.14 7.12
CA LYS A 128 -11.09 -29.36 5.88
C LYS A 128 -9.71 -28.76 5.62
N ASN A 129 -9.34 -28.65 4.35
CA ASN A 129 -8.10 -27.98 3.95
C ASN A 129 -8.33 -26.47 3.91
N HIS A 130 -7.54 -25.73 4.68
CA HIS A 130 -7.50 -24.28 4.70
C HIS A 130 -6.14 -23.80 4.22
N MET A 131 -6.11 -22.80 3.35
CA MET A 131 -4.84 -22.18 2.96
C MET A 131 -4.53 -21.03 3.92
N GLN A 132 -3.49 -21.22 4.73
CA GLN A 132 -2.96 -20.18 5.59
C GLN A 132 -1.90 -19.38 4.83
N LEU A 133 -2.01 -18.05 4.84
CA LEU A 133 -1.01 -17.18 4.25
C LEU A 133 0.28 -17.25 5.07
N SER A 134 1.38 -17.66 4.45
CA SER A 134 2.68 -17.78 5.13
C SER A 134 3.63 -16.65 4.80
N LYS A 135 3.51 -16.08 3.60
CA LYS A 135 4.35 -14.97 3.15
C LYS A 135 3.63 -14.14 2.10
N MET A 136 3.72 -12.82 2.22
CA MET A 136 3.38 -11.88 1.16
C MET A 136 4.62 -11.00 0.91
N LEU A 137 5.02 -10.87 -0.35
CA LEU A 137 6.01 -9.91 -0.80
C LEU A 137 5.34 -9.00 -1.81
N MET A 138 5.61 -7.70 -1.70
CA MET A 138 5.05 -6.69 -2.58
C MET A 138 6.17 -5.83 -3.13
N HIS A 139 6.15 -5.61 -4.43
CA HIS A 139 6.98 -4.63 -5.10
C HIS A 139 6.07 -3.59 -5.74
N ILE A 140 6.32 -2.31 -5.42
CA ILE A 140 5.50 -1.19 -5.87
C ILE A 140 6.38 -0.26 -6.69
N GLY A 141 6.01 -0.04 -7.95
CA GLY A 141 6.50 1.03 -8.80
C GLY A 141 5.49 2.18 -8.83
N ILE A 142 5.95 3.41 -8.64
CA ILE A 142 5.09 4.60 -8.69
C ILE A 142 5.55 5.44 -9.87
N GLY A 143 4.63 5.73 -10.80
CA GLY A 143 4.93 6.60 -11.94
C GLY A 143 5.10 8.06 -11.52
N THR A 144 4.10 8.64 -10.88
CA THR A 144 4.15 10.03 -10.41
C THR A 144 3.55 10.16 -9.02
N ALA A 145 4.18 10.95 -8.16
CA ALA A 145 3.73 11.25 -6.82
C ALA A 145 3.73 12.77 -6.57
N HIS A 146 2.60 13.29 -6.11
CA HIS A 146 2.44 14.67 -5.68
C HIS A 146 1.98 14.69 -4.23
N PHE A 147 2.63 15.49 -3.40
CA PHE A 147 2.25 15.69 -2.00
C PHE A 147 2.15 17.18 -1.71
N ILE A 148 1.11 17.54 -0.97
CA ILE A 148 0.89 18.86 -0.40
C ILE A 148 0.99 18.69 1.10
N LEU A 149 1.99 19.34 1.70
CA LEU A 149 2.19 19.41 3.14
C LEU A 149 1.68 20.77 3.58
N ASP A 150 0.51 20.79 4.22
CA ASP A 150 -0.07 22.04 4.69
C ASP A 150 0.80 22.59 5.83
N GLU A 151 0.91 23.92 5.90
CA GLU A 151 1.62 24.65 6.95
C GLU A 151 3.14 24.40 7.06
N LEU A 152 3.77 23.76 6.07
CA LEU A 152 5.21 23.46 6.04
C LEU A 152 6.13 24.69 5.98
N PHE A 153 5.67 25.93 5.97
CA PHE A 153 6.58 27.08 6.10
C PHE A 153 5.99 28.21 6.96
N SER A 154 5.00 27.90 7.78
CA SER A 154 4.18 28.91 8.47
C SER A 154 4.81 29.40 9.78
N ARG A 155 6.10 29.15 10.02
CA ARG A 155 6.82 29.54 11.24
C ARG A 155 8.24 29.97 10.94
#